data_AF-A0A2S6S6W4-F1
#
_entry.id   AF-A0A2S6S6W4-F1
#
_cell.length_a   1.000
_cell.length_b   1.000
_cell.length_c   1.000
_cell.angle_alpha   90.00
_cell.angle_beta   90.00
_cell.angle_gamma   90.00
#
_symmetry.space_group_name_H-M   'P 1'
#
loop_
_entity.id
_entity.type
_entity.pdbx_description
1 polymer ?
#
loop_
_entity_poly.entity_id
_entity_poly.type
_entity_poly.pdbx_seq_one_letter_code
_entity_poly.pdbx_strand_id
1 'polypeptide(L)'
;MENLIKKRNRSINLKEYKLLCKACDKILLMKSSTKETYAIPFLHVIREHPFILKRYSNLFDKKNNFSLFYNRIKNLVLVKLFLLNSLIKKNKFDDNLSITNKKIDILFVSHLLNHSQIGSEKDFYFGNIPNDLKKNGYNSLISLINHSGREVDYLSEQWSSRSKIPRIILSKSLDFLNEIKIIINVSKESLRLFLFSKKQDSKLKKNLFIKSSQECLSHRSIINLRISFQIKKIISKYNPKILIITHEGHSYERLIFFEARKYNKDIKCIGYQHAIIFKFQHAICRNLKQNYNPDVILTSGKIGYNKLIKINDLKKVSIRLLGSNKSTNKIIKNKINNKCLVIPEGILEECFLLFEFSIQCALKNPDSEFIWRLHPGIKFSSIKKKIDFDKLPNNITISNNNLNVDLKECTWALYRGTTTIIEGVYSGLRPIYLELPNEINIDPLIELKLWHESISNSISFKKIIKNSNSNKWSKKNWLKATKYCNNFFDPLNMKVLIKTLKEN
;
A
#
# COMPACT_ATOMS: atom_id res chain seq x y z
N MET A 1 13.82 -12.00 23.41
CA MET A 1 14.43 -11.34 22.23
C MET A 1 15.29 -12.30 21.40
N GLU A 2 16.33 -12.94 21.96
CA GLU A 2 17.23 -13.82 21.21
C GLU A 2 16.52 -14.99 20.51
N ASN A 3 15.55 -15.64 21.16
CA ASN A 3 14.74 -16.70 20.53
C ASN A 3 13.82 -16.19 19.40
N LEU A 4 13.41 -14.91 19.45
CA LEU A 4 12.64 -14.25 18.37
C LEU A 4 13.53 -13.89 17.18
N ILE A 5 14.79 -13.54 17.44
CA ILE A 5 15.79 -13.19 16.43
C ILE A 5 16.36 -14.45 15.76
N LYS A 6 16.66 -15.50 16.53
CA LYS A 6 17.19 -16.78 16.02
C LYS A 6 16.26 -17.48 15.01
N LYS A 7 14.94 -17.24 15.09
CA LYS A 7 13.94 -17.79 14.14
C LYS A 7 13.76 -16.96 12.87
N ARG A 8 14.43 -15.80 12.72
CA ARG A 8 14.25 -14.92 11.55
C ARG A 8 15.27 -15.18 10.46
N ASN A 9 14.79 -15.23 9.22
CA ASN A 9 15.63 -15.13 8.04
C ASN A 9 16.39 -13.79 8.05
N ARG A 10 17.58 -13.78 7.43
CA ARG A 10 18.38 -12.57 7.18
C ARG A 10 17.51 -11.41 6.68
N SER A 11 17.59 -10.26 7.36
CA SER A 11 16.99 -9.00 6.93
C SER A 11 17.88 -8.31 5.88
N ILE A 12 17.26 -7.62 4.94
CA ILE A 12 17.97 -6.75 3.99
C ILE A 12 18.35 -5.47 4.71
N ASN A 13 19.65 -5.15 4.74
CA ASN A 13 20.13 -3.91 5.34
C ASN A 13 19.97 -2.71 4.39
N LEU A 14 20.21 -1.48 4.89
CA LEU A 14 20.02 -0.26 4.10
C LEU A 14 20.88 -0.18 2.83
N LYS A 15 22.12 -0.69 2.87
CA LYS A 15 23.03 -0.70 1.71
C LYS A 15 22.51 -1.64 0.63
N GLU A 16 22.09 -2.84 1.01
CA GLU A 16 21.47 -3.83 0.12
C GLU A 16 20.15 -3.32 -0.44
N TYR A 17 19.31 -2.67 0.38
CA TYR A 17 18.05 -2.06 -0.05
C TYR A 17 18.28 -0.99 -1.14
N LYS A 18 19.22 -0.07 -0.93
CA LYS A 18 19.57 0.95 -1.92
C LYS A 18 20.11 0.32 -3.21
N LEU A 19 20.92 -0.74 -3.11
CA LEU A 19 21.45 -1.45 -4.27
C LEU A 19 20.34 -2.17 -5.04
N LEU A 20 19.41 -2.83 -4.33
CA LEU A 20 18.23 -3.48 -4.89
C LEU A 20 17.37 -2.47 -5.68
N CYS A 21 17.05 -1.33 -5.06
CA CYS A 21 16.26 -0.27 -5.67
C CYS A 21 16.90 0.19 -7.00
N LYS A 22 18.19 0.55 -6.98
CA LYS A 22 18.93 0.95 -8.18
C LYS A 22 18.97 -0.15 -9.24
N ALA A 23 19.13 -1.41 -8.85
CA ALA A 23 19.18 -2.53 -9.79
C ALA A 23 17.82 -2.78 -10.47
N CYS A 24 16.71 -2.70 -9.73
CA CYS A 24 15.36 -2.79 -10.27
C CYS A 24 15.05 -1.64 -11.23
N ASP A 25 15.43 -0.41 -10.87
CA ASP A 25 15.20 0.78 -11.69
C ASP A 25 15.95 0.69 -13.01
N LYS A 26 17.20 0.19 -12.99
CA LYS A 26 17.96 -0.08 -14.22
C LYS A 26 17.21 -0.99 -15.18
N ILE A 27 16.60 -2.08 -14.69
CA ILE A 27 15.81 -2.98 -15.55
C ILE A 27 14.60 -2.24 -16.11
N LEU A 28 13.86 -1.49 -15.31
CA LEU A 28 12.68 -0.75 -15.80
C LEU A 28 13.06 0.31 -16.86
N LEU A 29 14.21 0.96 -16.71
CA LEU A 29 14.67 2.05 -17.57
C LEU A 29 15.41 1.58 -18.84
N MET A 30 15.74 0.29 -18.99
CA MET A 30 16.37 -0.23 -20.20
C MET A 30 15.57 0.13 -21.46
N LYS A 31 16.28 0.45 -22.56
CA LYS A 31 15.66 0.72 -23.87
C LYS A 31 14.70 -0.40 -24.30
N SER A 32 15.10 -1.64 -24.07
CA SER A 32 14.34 -2.85 -24.41
C SER A 32 13.19 -3.21 -23.47
N SER A 33 12.97 -2.46 -22.39
CA SER A 33 11.87 -2.75 -21.44
C SER A 33 10.51 -2.44 -22.05
N THR A 34 9.66 -3.46 -22.02
CA THR A 34 8.32 -3.53 -22.61
C THR A 34 7.26 -3.21 -21.57
N LYS A 35 6.00 -3.05 -22.00
CA LYS A 35 4.86 -2.89 -21.09
C LYS A 35 4.81 -4.03 -20.05
N GLU A 36 5.09 -5.25 -20.48
CA GLU A 36 5.13 -6.44 -19.65
C GLU A 36 6.25 -6.37 -18.59
N THR A 37 7.41 -5.76 -18.89
CA THR A 37 8.44 -5.48 -17.86
C THR A 37 7.88 -4.61 -16.74
N TYR A 38 7.13 -3.56 -17.08
CA TYR A 38 6.52 -2.64 -16.11
C TYR A 38 5.38 -3.28 -15.30
N ALA A 39 4.79 -4.36 -15.81
CA ALA A 39 3.75 -5.11 -15.10
C ALA A 39 4.28 -5.89 -13.90
N ILE A 40 5.60 -6.14 -13.81
CA ILE A 40 6.23 -7.00 -12.80
C ILE A 40 6.30 -6.29 -11.44
N PRO A 41 5.46 -6.62 -10.45
CA PRO A 41 5.47 -5.92 -9.15
C PRO A 41 6.77 -6.10 -8.37
N PHE A 42 7.55 -7.14 -8.68
CA PHE A 42 8.86 -7.38 -8.07
C PHE A 42 9.87 -6.27 -8.40
N LEU A 43 9.77 -5.65 -9.57
CA LEU A 43 10.63 -4.53 -9.99
C LEU A 43 10.19 -3.18 -9.39
N HIS A 44 8.99 -3.10 -8.81
CA HIS A 44 8.50 -1.91 -8.12
C HIS A 44 8.66 -2.06 -6.61
N VAL A 45 9.91 -1.86 -6.16
CA VAL A 45 10.25 -1.86 -4.73
C VAL A 45 9.57 -0.66 -4.08
N ILE A 46 8.49 -0.90 -3.32
CA ILE A 46 7.65 0.17 -2.77
C ILE A 46 8.35 0.90 -1.62
N ARG A 47 8.73 0.15 -0.58
CA ARG A 47 9.29 0.68 0.67
C ARG A 47 10.22 -0.33 1.37
N GLU A 48 10.90 0.13 2.41
CA GLU A 48 11.95 -0.54 3.19
C GLU A 48 11.46 -1.61 4.17
N HIS A 49 10.16 -1.91 4.20
CA HIS A 49 9.55 -2.76 5.23
C HIS A 49 10.16 -4.17 5.27
N PRO A 50 10.72 -4.64 6.40
CA PRO A 50 11.44 -5.92 6.49
C PRO A 50 10.65 -7.13 5.99
N PHE A 51 9.38 -7.25 6.34
CA PHE A 51 8.53 -8.36 5.86
C PHE A 51 8.20 -8.25 4.36
N ILE A 52 8.12 -7.05 3.79
CA ILE A 52 7.99 -6.85 2.34
C ILE A 52 9.31 -7.22 1.65
N LEU A 53 10.44 -6.84 2.25
CA LEU A 53 11.78 -7.07 1.73
C LEU A 53 12.20 -8.55 1.75
N LYS A 54 11.56 -9.39 2.58
CA LYS A 54 11.82 -10.83 2.66
C LYS A 54 11.77 -11.52 1.29
N ARG A 55 10.93 -11.08 0.36
CA ARG A 55 10.85 -11.66 -0.99
C ARG A 55 12.12 -11.46 -1.84
N TYR A 56 12.99 -10.54 -1.43
CA TYR A 56 14.25 -10.21 -2.12
C TYR A 56 15.49 -10.81 -1.45
N SER A 57 15.38 -11.40 -0.24
CA SER A 57 16.55 -11.86 0.53
C SER A 57 17.42 -12.85 -0.27
N ASN A 58 16.77 -13.75 -1.01
CA ASN A 58 17.43 -14.76 -1.84
C ASN A 58 18.25 -14.16 -3.00
N LEU A 59 18.10 -12.88 -3.33
CA LEU A 59 18.96 -12.22 -4.32
C LEU A 59 20.39 -12.03 -3.80
N PHE A 60 20.55 -11.89 -2.48
CA PHE A 60 21.81 -11.65 -1.80
C PHE A 60 22.41 -12.94 -1.20
N ASP A 61 21.59 -13.95 -0.92
CA ASP A 61 22.04 -15.22 -0.35
C ASP A 61 22.64 -16.18 -1.40
N LYS A 62 23.58 -17.03 -0.97
CA LYS A 62 24.08 -18.17 -1.74
C LYS A 62 23.09 -19.34 -1.61
N LYS A 63 21.97 -19.36 -2.34
CA LYS A 63 21.03 -20.51 -2.36
C LYS A 63 20.81 -21.10 -3.75
N ASN A 64 20.50 -22.41 -3.75
CA ASN A 64 20.45 -23.32 -4.89
C ASN A 64 19.50 -22.90 -6.02
N ASN A 65 20.01 -23.05 -7.25
CA ASN A 65 19.29 -22.84 -8.52
C ASN A 65 18.02 -23.69 -8.65
N PHE A 66 17.90 -24.81 -7.93
CA PHE A 66 16.74 -25.71 -7.99
C PHE A 66 15.42 -25.03 -7.60
N SER A 67 15.45 -24.16 -6.58
CA SER A 67 14.26 -23.40 -6.14
C SER A 67 13.76 -22.42 -7.21
N LEU A 68 14.64 -21.95 -8.08
CA LEU A 68 14.30 -21.04 -9.18
C LEU A 68 13.56 -21.79 -10.29
N PHE A 69 14.00 -23.01 -10.62
CA PHE A 69 13.35 -23.83 -11.63
C PHE A 69 11.93 -24.26 -11.21
N TYR A 70 11.77 -24.76 -9.99
CA TYR A 70 10.47 -25.16 -9.44
C TYR A 70 9.44 -24.02 -9.46
N ASN A 71 9.83 -22.82 -9.06
CA ASN A 71 8.93 -21.66 -9.07
C ASN A 71 8.48 -21.26 -10.49
N ARG A 72 9.33 -21.47 -11.50
CA ARG A 72 8.96 -21.21 -12.90
C ARG A 72 7.88 -22.19 -13.37
N ILE A 73 8.04 -23.49 -13.09
CA ILE A 73 7.04 -24.51 -13.43
C ILE A 73 5.73 -24.24 -12.70
N LYS A 74 5.79 -23.98 -11.38
CA LYS A 74 4.62 -23.66 -10.57
C LYS A 74 3.83 -22.47 -11.15
N ASN A 75 4.53 -21.39 -11.53
CA ASN A 75 3.87 -20.24 -12.13
C ASN A 75 3.22 -20.60 -13.47
N LEU A 76 3.88 -21.38 -14.32
CA LEU A 76 3.30 -21.84 -15.59
C LEU A 76 2.05 -22.70 -15.40
N VAL A 77 2.02 -23.59 -14.41
CA VAL A 77 0.83 -24.39 -14.07
C VAL A 77 -0.32 -23.49 -13.61
N LEU A 78 -0.05 -22.53 -12.73
CA LEU A 78 -1.08 -21.58 -12.27
C LEU A 78 -1.63 -20.75 -13.44
N VAL A 79 -0.78 -20.31 -14.36
CA VAL A 79 -1.20 -19.58 -15.57
C VAL A 79 -2.16 -20.42 -16.42
N LYS A 80 -1.86 -21.71 -16.63
CA LYS A 80 -2.75 -22.64 -17.36
C LYS A 80 -4.09 -22.82 -16.66
N LEU A 81 -4.12 -22.98 -15.33
CA LEU A 81 -5.36 -23.10 -14.56
C LEU A 81 -6.23 -21.83 -14.68
N PHE A 82 -5.62 -20.65 -14.73
CA PHE A 82 -6.37 -19.40 -14.93
C PHE A 82 -6.96 -19.27 -16.34
N LEU A 83 -6.29 -19.76 -17.37
CA LEU A 83 -6.85 -19.83 -18.72
C LEU A 83 -8.10 -20.70 -18.75
N LEU A 84 -8.04 -21.88 -18.13
CA LEU A 84 -9.20 -22.76 -18.03
C LEU A 84 -10.37 -22.08 -17.30
N ASN A 85 -10.10 -21.38 -16.21
CA ASN A 85 -11.14 -20.60 -15.52
C ASN A 85 -11.73 -19.46 -16.38
N SER A 86 -10.97 -18.89 -17.33
CA SER A 86 -11.48 -17.85 -18.22
C SER A 86 -12.41 -18.37 -19.32
N LEU A 87 -12.36 -19.67 -19.65
CA LEU A 87 -13.30 -20.31 -20.56
C LEU A 87 -14.70 -20.47 -19.94
N ILE A 88 -14.73 -20.70 -18.62
CA ILE A 88 -15.97 -20.98 -17.88
C ILE A 88 -16.66 -19.68 -17.46
N LYS A 89 -15.89 -18.61 -17.21
CA LYS A 89 -16.44 -17.34 -16.71
C LYS A 89 -16.84 -16.41 -17.85
N LYS A 90 -18.13 -16.07 -17.89
CA LYS A 90 -18.65 -15.01 -18.77
C LYS A 90 -18.00 -13.67 -18.39
N ASN A 91 -17.22 -13.09 -19.29
CA ASN A 91 -16.63 -11.77 -19.09
C ASN A 91 -17.69 -10.68 -19.30
N LYS A 92 -18.33 -10.23 -18.22
CA LYS A 92 -19.33 -9.14 -18.26
C LYS A 92 -18.73 -7.74 -18.09
N PHE A 93 -17.41 -7.58 -18.24
CA PHE A 93 -16.81 -6.24 -18.19
C PHE A 93 -17.40 -5.32 -19.25
N ASP A 94 -17.63 -5.85 -20.46
CA ASP A 94 -18.17 -5.06 -21.56
C ASP A 94 -19.64 -4.66 -21.32
N ASP A 95 -20.42 -5.47 -20.60
CA ASP A 95 -21.78 -5.12 -20.15
C ASP A 95 -21.76 -3.92 -19.17
N ASN A 96 -20.76 -3.87 -18.27
CA ASN A 96 -20.58 -2.73 -17.36
C ASN A 96 -20.04 -1.47 -18.04
N LEU A 97 -19.49 -1.56 -19.24
CA LEU A 97 -18.99 -0.38 -19.93
C LEU A 97 -20.12 0.55 -20.35
N SER A 98 -21.38 0.12 -20.48
CA SER A 98 -22.53 0.93 -20.92
C SER A 98 -23.33 1.59 -19.81
N ILE A 99 -22.76 1.73 -18.60
CA ILE A 99 -23.45 2.34 -17.44
C ILE A 99 -23.86 3.80 -17.66
N THR A 100 -23.19 4.54 -18.56
CA THR A 100 -23.63 5.90 -18.90
C THR A 100 -23.25 6.27 -20.33
N ASN A 101 -24.10 7.09 -20.96
CA ASN A 101 -23.84 7.70 -22.27
C ASN A 101 -23.33 9.15 -22.14
N LYS A 102 -23.14 9.65 -20.92
CA LYS A 102 -22.66 11.02 -20.69
C LYS A 102 -21.17 11.11 -21.00
N LYS A 103 -20.77 12.27 -21.53
CA LYS A 103 -19.36 12.66 -21.64
C LYS A 103 -18.72 12.64 -20.26
N ILE A 104 -17.55 12.03 -20.15
CA ILE A 104 -16.78 11.96 -18.91
C ILE A 104 -15.58 12.89 -19.05
N ASP A 105 -15.45 13.84 -18.12
CA ASP A 105 -14.30 14.74 -18.07
C ASP A 105 -13.16 14.12 -17.27
N ILE A 106 -13.50 13.40 -16.19
CA ILE A 106 -12.55 12.88 -15.20
C ILE A 106 -12.80 11.40 -14.93
N LEU A 107 -11.78 10.57 -15.15
CA LEU A 107 -11.76 9.17 -14.73
C LEU A 107 -10.98 9.02 -13.43
N PHE A 108 -11.66 8.59 -12.37
CA PHE A 108 -11.04 8.14 -11.14
C PHE A 108 -10.75 6.64 -11.22
N VAL A 109 -9.59 6.20 -10.74
CA VAL A 109 -9.30 4.78 -10.49
C VAL A 109 -9.07 4.58 -9.00
N SER A 110 -9.96 3.81 -8.37
CA SER A 110 -9.99 3.53 -6.94
C SER A 110 -10.13 2.03 -6.68
N HIS A 111 -10.37 1.63 -5.42
CA HIS A 111 -10.40 0.23 -5.00
C HIS A 111 -11.69 -0.11 -4.27
N LEU A 112 -12.19 -1.31 -4.53
CA LEU A 112 -13.25 -1.95 -3.74
C LEU A 112 -12.61 -3.02 -2.84
N LEU A 113 -12.34 -2.65 -1.59
CA LEU A 113 -11.61 -3.46 -0.61
C LEU A 113 -12.50 -4.45 0.15
N ASN A 114 -13.73 -4.05 0.49
CA ASN A 114 -14.62 -4.84 1.33
C ASN A 114 -16.11 -4.59 1.01
N HIS A 115 -16.97 -5.42 1.61
CA HIS A 115 -18.41 -5.38 1.33
C HIS A 115 -19.08 -4.10 1.85
N SER A 116 -18.59 -3.50 2.94
CA SER A 116 -19.17 -2.29 3.52
C SER A 116 -19.03 -1.05 2.62
N GLN A 117 -18.20 -1.10 1.59
CA GLN A 117 -18.09 -0.03 0.59
C GLN A 117 -19.17 -0.10 -0.48
N ILE A 118 -19.87 -1.23 -0.64
CA ILE A 118 -20.83 -1.44 -1.72
C ILE A 118 -22.03 -0.51 -1.55
N GLY A 119 -22.40 0.18 -2.64
CA GLY A 119 -23.48 1.17 -2.64
C GLY A 119 -23.14 2.50 -1.96
N SER A 120 -21.93 2.67 -1.39
CA SER A 120 -21.53 3.93 -0.75
C SER A 120 -21.42 5.07 -1.77
N GLU A 121 -22.01 6.23 -1.44
CA GLU A 121 -21.87 7.46 -2.22
C GLU A 121 -20.43 8.00 -2.21
N LYS A 122 -19.73 7.88 -1.07
CA LYS A 122 -18.35 8.34 -0.90
C LYS A 122 -17.38 7.24 -1.33
N ASP A 123 -16.35 7.62 -2.07
CA ASP A 123 -15.24 6.73 -2.40
C ASP A 123 -14.33 6.53 -1.18
N PHE A 124 -13.68 5.37 -1.07
CA PHE A 124 -12.82 5.07 0.06
C PHE A 124 -11.59 5.98 0.15
N TYR A 125 -10.93 6.24 -0.98
CA TYR A 125 -9.71 7.05 -1.03
C TYR A 125 -10.00 8.51 -1.38
N PHE A 126 -10.93 8.75 -2.31
CA PHE A 126 -11.26 10.09 -2.78
C PHE A 126 -12.40 10.75 -1.98
N GLY A 127 -13.06 10.02 -1.07
CA GLY A 127 -14.12 10.56 -0.23
C GLY A 127 -15.24 11.17 -1.07
N ASN A 128 -15.53 12.45 -0.81
CA ASN A 128 -16.58 13.19 -1.51
C ASN A 128 -16.08 13.97 -2.74
N ILE A 129 -14.79 13.90 -3.07
CA ILE A 129 -14.19 14.68 -4.18
C ILE A 129 -14.99 14.54 -5.49
N PRO A 130 -15.39 13.33 -5.95
CA PRO A 130 -16.13 13.20 -7.21
C PRO A 130 -17.49 13.92 -7.18
N ASN A 131 -18.19 13.91 -6.03
CA ASN A 131 -19.46 14.62 -5.87
C ASN A 131 -19.26 16.14 -5.85
N ASP A 132 -18.21 16.62 -5.19
CA ASP A 132 -17.92 18.06 -5.14
C ASP A 132 -17.45 18.59 -6.49
N LEU A 133 -16.76 17.78 -7.31
CA LEU A 133 -16.45 18.11 -8.70
C LEU A 133 -17.70 18.17 -9.59
N LYS A 134 -18.66 17.28 -9.39
CA LYS A 134 -19.96 17.34 -10.08
C LYS A 134 -20.70 18.65 -9.81
N LYS A 135 -20.67 19.16 -8.58
CA LYS A 135 -21.21 20.49 -8.23
C LYS A 135 -20.48 21.64 -8.94
N ASN A 136 -19.22 21.44 -9.34
CA ASN A 136 -18.42 22.39 -10.11
C ASN A 136 -18.48 22.14 -11.63
N GLY A 137 -19.46 21.36 -12.10
CA GLY A 137 -19.72 21.14 -13.53
C GLY A 137 -18.91 20.03 -14.20
N TYR A 138 -18.11 19.25 -13.45
CA TYR A 138 -17.33 18.14 -14.02
C TYR A 138 -18.09 16.82 -13.97
N ASN A 139 -18.17 16.12 -15.10
CA ASN A 139 -18.69 14.75 -15.14
C ASN A 139 -17.57 13.76 -14.81
N SER A 140 -17.77 12.99 -13.74
CA SER A 140 -16.78 12.02 -13.26
C SER A 140 -17.27 10.58 -13.41
N LEU A 141 -16.34 9.66 -13.62
CA LEU A 141 -16.54 8.21 -13.59
C LEU A 141 -15.54 7.59 -12.61
N ILE A 142 -15.98 6.64 -11.78
CA ILE A 142 -15.09 5.92 -10.86
C ILE A 142 -14.94 4.47 -11.31
N SER A 143 -13.73 4.08 -11.69
CA SER A 143 -13.36 2.69 -11.94
C SER A 143 -12.80 2.05 -10.66
N LEU A 144 -13.35 0.91 -10.24
CA LEU A 144 -13.01 0.22 -9.00
C LEU A 144 -12.24 -1.08 -9.28
N ILE A 145 -11.00 -1.16 -8.80
CA ILE A 145 -10.24 -2.42 -8.78
C ILE A 145 -10.85 -3.33 -7.70
N ASN A 146 -11.37 -4.48 -8.10
CA ASN A 146 -12.11 -5.39 -7.22
C ASN A 146 -11.18 -6.27 -6.37
N HIS A 147 -11.07 -5.96 -5.08
CA HIS A 147 -10.40 -6.77 -4.05
C HIS A 147 -11.38 -7.50 -3.12
N SER A 148 -12.70 -7.29 -3.28
CA SER A 148 -13.75 -7.79 -2.38
C SER A 148 -13.92 -9.31 -2.33
N GLY A 149 -13.33 -10.05 -3.28
CA GLY A 149 -13.54 -11.48 -3.40
C GLY A 149 -14.84 -11.88 -4.12
N ARG A 150 -15.80 -10.99 -4.34
CA ARG A 150 -17.06 -11.28 -5.06
C ARG A 150 -16.99 -11.08 -6.57
N GLU A 151 -17.94 -11.68 -7.28
CA GLU A 151 -18.14 -11.47 -8.72
C GLU A 151 -18.82 -10.13 -8.98
N VAL A 152 -18.67 -9.64 -10.21
CA VAL A 152 -19.03 -8.26 -10.59
C VAL A 152 -20.55 -8.05 -10.66
N ASP A 153 -21.29 -9.08 -11.08
CA ASP A 153 -22.74 -9.03 -11.35
C ASP A 153 -23.54 -8.60 -10.11
N TYR A 154 -23.23 -9.15 -8.94
CA TYR A 154 -23.87 -8.80 -7.68
C TYR A 154 -23.58 -7.35 -7.25
N LEU A 155 -22.48 -6.77 -7.72
CA LEU A 155 -21.96 -5.50 -7.21
C LEU A 155 -22.45 -4.29 -8.00
N SER A 156 -22.66 -4.42 -9.32
CA SER A 156 -23.04 -3.29 -10.18
C SER A 156 -24.46 -2.79 -9.90
N GLU A 157 -25.41 -3.69 -9.63
CA GLU A 157 -26.82 -3.36 -9.31
C GLU A 157 -26.97 -2.50 -8.04
N GLN A 158 -26.05 -2.65 -7.08
CA GLN A 158 -26.11 -1.94 -5.80
C GLN A 158 -25.75 -0.45 -5.91
N TRP A 159 -25.06 -0.04 -6.99
CA TRP A 159 -24.68 1.36 -7.21
C TRP A 159 -25.54 2.07 -8.26
N SER A 160 -26.11 1.34 -9.22
CA SER A 160 -26.96 1.92 -10.27
C SER A 160 -28.22 2.59 -9.71
N SER A 161 -28.70 2.17 -8.54
CA SER A 161 -29.87 2.75 -7.88
C SER A 161 -29.57 3.88 -6.87
N ARG A 162 -28.32 4.05 -6.41
CA ARG A 162 -28.02 4.87 -5.22
C ARG A 162 -27.00 5.99 -5.41
N SER A 163 -26.16 5.96 -6.45
CA SER A 163 -25.05 6.91 -6.57
C SER A 163 -25.20 7.91 -7.70
N LYS A 164 -24.96 9.19 -7.38
CA LYS A 164 -24.92 10.31 -8.34
C LYS A 164 -23.75 10.23 -9.32
N ILE A 165 -22.70 9.48 -8.99
CA ILE A 165 -21.49 9.31 -9.81
C ILE A 165 -21.46 7.86 -10.32
N PRO A 166 -21.38 7.64 -11.65
CA PRO A 166 -21.30 6.30 -12.22
C PRO A 166 -20.04 5.58 -11.74
N ARG A 167 -20.15 4.27 -11.56
CA ARG A 167 -19.07 3.38 -11.13
C ARG A 167 -18.97 2.19 -12.05
N ILE A 168 -17.75 1.83 -12.44
CA ILE A 168 -17.45 0.60 -13.17
C ILE A 168 -16.55 -0.27 -12.30
N ILE A 169 -16.91 -1.52 -12.10
CA ILE A 169 -16.10 -2.48 -11.34
C ILE A 169 -15.30 -3.31 -12.34
N LEU A 170 -13.99 -3.35 -12.14
CA LEU A 170 -13.11 -4.15 -12.99
C LEU A 170 -13.33 -5.65 -12.70
N SER A 171 -13.48 -6.41 -13.79
CA SER A 171 -13.53 -7.86 -13.76
C SER A 171 -12.19 -8.46 -13.39
N LYS A 172 -12.22 -9.62 -12.74
CA LYS A 172 -11.01 -10.35 -12.31
C LYS A 172 -10.31 -11.08 -13.47
N SER A 173 -11.05 -11.36 -14.53
CA SER A 173 -10.60 -11.98 -15.78
C SER A 173 -11.08 -11.15 -16.97
N LEU A 174 -10.44 -11.37 -18.11
CA LEU A 174 -10.87 -10.88 -19.42
C LEU A 174 -11.56 -12.00 -20.19
N ASP A 175 -11.97 -11.71 -21.43
CA ASP A 175 -12.35 -12.74 -22.39
C ASP A 175 -11.13 -13.60 -22.77
N PHE A 176 -11.43 -14.81 -23.22
CA PHE A 176 -10.45 -15.85 -23.48
C PHE A 176 -9.31 -15.41 -24.42
N LEU A 177 -9.63 -14.69 -25.50
CA LEU A 177 -8.64 -14.24 -26.47
C LEU A 177 -7.67 -13.23 -25.86
N ASN A 178 -8.18 -12.29 -25.07
CA ASN A 178 -7.34 -11.30 -24.40
C ASN A 178 -6.51 -11.93 -23.27
N GLU A 179 -7.00 -12.97 -22.58
CA GLU A 179 -6.20 -13.75 -21.63
C GLU A 179 -5.04 -14.49 -22.31
N ILE A 180 -5.29 -15.17 -23.44
CA ILE A 180 -4.24 -15.82 -24.23
C ILE A 180 -3.18 -14.81 -24.67
N LYS A 181 -3.62 -13.64 -25.18
CA LYS A 181 -2.72 -12.59 -25.63
C LYS A 181 -1.79 -12.11 -24.51
N ILE A 182 -2.34 -11.89 -23.30
CA ILE A 182 -1.53 -11.54 -22.13
C ILE A 182 -0.49 -12.63 -21.86
N ILE A 183 -0.90 -13.90 -21.90
CA ILE A 183 -0.02 -15.04 -21.58
C ILE A 183 1.11 -15.21 -22.58
N ILE A 184 0.83 -15.06 -23.87
CA ILE A 184 1.86 -15.07 -24.93
C ILE A 184 2.86 -13.92 -24.68
N ASN A 185 2.37 -12.72 -24.40
CA ASN A 185 3.23 -11.56 -24.17
C ASN A 185 4.12 -11.70 -22.93
N VAL A 186 3.57 -12.13 -21.79
CA VAL A 186 4.39 -12.36 -20.58
C VAL A 186 5.36 -13.53 -20.75
N SER A 187 5.03 -14.51 -21.58
CA SER A 187 5.94 -15.63 -21.90
C SER A 187 7.12 -15.17 -22.75
N LYS A 188 6.87 -14.35 -23.78
CA LYS A 188 7.92 -13.72 -24.59
C LYS A 188 8.81 -12.83 -23.74
N GLU A 189 8.22 -11.99 -22.90
CA GLU A 189 8.95 -11.09 -22.00
C GLU A 189 9.75 -11.88 -20.94
N SER A 190 9.18 -12.95 -20.38
CA SER A 190 9.88 -13.84 -19.45
C SER A 190 11.11 -14.46 -20.09
N LEU A 191 10.99 -14.98 -21.32
CA LEU A 191 12.12 -15.53 -22.06
C LEU A 191 13.17 -14.46 -22.32
N ARG A 192 12.77 -13.26 -22.77
CA ARG A 192 13.67 -12.13 -22.97
C ARG A 192 14.48 -11.82 -21.71
N LEU A 193 13.83 -11.60 -20.58
CA LEU A 193 14.48 -11.32 -19.29
C LEU A 193 15.43 -12.45 -18.87
N PHE A 194 15.06 -13.71 -19.11
CA PHE A 194 15.93 -14.85 -18.85
C PHE A 194 17.18 -14.84 -19.74
N LEU A 195 17.04 -14.58 -21.04
CA LEU A 195 18.18 -14.47 -21.94
C LEU A 195 19.11 -13.30 -21.56
N PHE A 196 18.55 -12.16 -21.11
CA PHE A 196 19.35 -11.05 -20.57
C PHE A 196 20.15 -11.44 -19.34
N SER A 197 19.63 -12.35 -18.49
CA SER A 197 20.35 -12.85 -17.32
C SER A 197 21.65 -13.58 -17.67
N LYS A 198 21.71 -14.25 -18.83
CA LYS A 198 22.90 -14.96 -19.29
C LYS A 198 24.06 -14.03 -19.65
N LYS A 199 23.76 -12.75 -19.94
CA LYS A 199 24.72 -11.70 -20.31
C LYS A 199 25.17 -10.83 -19.11
N GLN A 200 24.88 -11.25 -17.88
CA GLN A 200 25.22 -10.45 -16.69
C GLN A 200 26.39 -11.07 -15.92
N ASP A 201 27.44 -10.26 -15.69
CA ASP A 201 28.62 -10.69 -14.93
C ASP A 201 28.37 -10.64 -13.41
N SER A 202 27.59 -9.65 -12.96
CA SER A 202 27.23 -9.52 -11.56
C SER A 202 26.21 -10.58 -11.15
N LYS A 203 26.55 -11.37 -10.13
CA LYS A 203 25.64 -12.36 -9.52
C LYS A 203 24.29 -11.76 -9.13
N LEU A 204 24.28 -10.58 -8.51
CA LEU A 204 23.05 -9.89 -8.12
C LEU A 204 22.19 -9.55 -9.34
N LYS A 205 22.79 -8.96 -10.39
CA LYS A 205 22.07 -8.62 -11.62
C LYS A 205 21.50 -9.87 -12.29
N LYS A 206 22.32 -10.92 -12.43
CA LYS A 206 21.90 -12.22 -12.98
C LYS A 206 20.70 -12.78 -12.23
N ASN A 207 20.78 -12.86 -10.90
CA ASN A 207 19.68 -13.32 -10.04
C ASN A 207 18.43 -12.46 -10.18
N LEU A 208 18.59 -11.14 -10.26
CA LEU A 208 17.50 -10.20 -10.43
C LEU A 208 16.77 -10.42 -11.77
N PHE A 209 17.49 -10.61 -12.89
CA PHE A 209 16.86 -10.91 -14.18
C PHE A 209 16.16 -12.27 -14.19
N ILE A 210 16.77 -13.31 -13.60
CA ILE A 210 16.13 -14.64 -13.48
C ILE A 210 14.84 -14.53 -12.66
N LYS A 211 14.89 -13.83 -11.53
CA LYS A 211 13.71 -13.62 -10.67
C LYS A 211 12.65 -12.78 -11.38
N SER A 212 13.06 -11.74 -12.11
CA SER A 212 12.13 -10.93 -12.91
C SER A 212 11.46 -11.75 -14.00
N SER A 213 12.20 -12.63 -14.67
CA SER A 213 11.66 -13.58 -15.65
C SER A 213 10.56 -14.47 -15.05
N GLN A 214 10.75 -14.97 -13.83
CA GLN A 214 9.75 -15.79 -13.12
C GLN A 214 8.55 -14.97 -12.66
N GLU A 215 8.79 -13.79 -12.11
CA GLU A 215 7.76 -12.89 -11.60
C GLU A 215 6.93 -12.29 -12.74
N CYS A 216 7.47 -12.19 -13.95
CA CYS A 216 6.72 -11.85 -15.16
C CYS A 216 5.56 -12.82 -15.42
N LEU A 217 5.76 -14.11 -15.13
CA LEU A 217 4.72 -15.15 -15.24
C LEU A 217 3.83 -15.25 -13.99
N SER A 218 4.03 -14.39 -12.99
CA SER A 218 3.24 -14.45 -11.76
C SER A 218 1.82 -13.94 -11.98
N HIS A 219 0.90 -14.47 -11.17
CA HIS A 219 -0.49 -14.01 -11.14
C HIS A 219 -0.61 -12.50 -10.95
N ARG A 220 0.27 -11.90 -10.14
CA ARG A 220 0.24 -10.44 -9.89
C ARG A 220 0.59 -9.62 -11.13
N SER A 221 1.54 -10.08 -11.94
CA SER A 221 1.89 -9.42 -13.21
C SER A 221 0.73 -9.49 -14.21
N ILE A 222 0.09 -10.66 -14.28
CA ILE A 222 -1.09 -10.86 -15.13
C ILE A 222 -2.26 -9.97 -14.68
N ILE A 223 -2.57 -9.90 -13.37
CA ILE A 223 -3.60 -8.98 -12.84
C ILE A 223 -3.31 -7.53 -13.27
N ASN A 224 -2.07 -7.07 -13.15
CA ASN A 224 -1.73 -5.70 -13.55
C ASN A 224 -1.99 -5.45 -15.04
N LEU A 225 -1.71 -6.44 -15.91
CA LEU A 225 -2.01 -6.36 -17.34
C LEU A 225 -3.52 -6.39 -17.61
N ARG A 226 -4.30 -7.16 -16.84
CA ARG A 226 -5.77 -7.17 -16.93
C ARG A 226 -6.38 -5.83 -16.52
N ILE A 227 -5.90 -5.26 -15.42
CA ILE A 227 -6.32 -3.91 -14.97
C ILE A 227 -5.99 -2.89 -16.06
N SER A 228 -4.75 -2.89 -16.55
CA SER A 228 -4.31 -2.02 -17.63
C SER A 228 -5.18 -2.15 -18.88
N PHE A 229 -5.51 -3.37 -19.29
CA PHE A 229 -6.37 -3.62 -20.46
C PHE A 229 -7.80 -3.09 -20.27
N GLN A 230 -8.40 -3.32 -19.11
CA GLN A 230 -9.75 -2.83 -18.82
C GLN A 230 -9.80 -1.31 -18.71
N ILE A 231 -8.80 -0.69 -18.08
CA ILE A 231 -8.69 0.77 -18.03
C ILE A 231 -8.48 1.35 -19.44
N LYS A 232 -7.67 0.70 -20.30
CA LYS A 232 -7.56 1.07 -21.71
C LYS A 232 -8.93 1.09 -22.39
N LYS A 233 -9.77 0.05 -22.20
CA LYS A 233 -11.14 -0.02 -22.76
C LYS A 233 -12.02 1.13 -22.25
N ILE A 234 -11.94 1.47 -20.96
CA ILE A 234 -12.69 2.59 -20.36
C ILE A 234 -12.24 3.92 -20.97
N ILE A 235 -10.92 4.16 -21.02
CA ILE A 235 -10.34 5.37 -21.60
C ILE A 235 -10.74 5.50 -23.07
N SER A 236 -10.68 4.42 -23.85
CA SER A 236 -11.08 4.46 -25.26
C SER A 236 -12.56 4.73 -25.48
N LYS A 237 -13.42 4.27 -24.57
CA LYS A 237 -14.86 4.48 -24.66
C LYS A 237 -15.26 5.90 -24.28
N TYR A 238 -14.71 6.40 -23.18
CA TYR A 238 -15.18 7.63 -22.55
C TYR A 238 -14.31 8.86 -22.87
N ASN A 239 -13.11 8.66 -23.41
CA ASN A 239 -12.13 9.70 -23.77
C ASN A 239 -12.02 10.81 -22.71
N PRO A 240 -11.69 10.47 -21.44
CA PRO A 240 -11.60 11.45 -20.37
C PRO A 240 -10.43 12.41 -20.62
N LYS A 241 -10.59 13.68 -20.24
CA LYS A 241 -9.50 14.67 -20.29
C LYS A 241 -8.49 14.47 -19.16
N ILE A 242 -8.95 13.93 -18.03
CA ILE A 242 -8.16 13.83 -16.80
C ILE A 242 -8.32 12.43 -16.22
N LEU A 243 -7.20 11.83 -15.81
CA LEU A 243 -7.11 10.57 -15.09
C LEU A 243 -6.58 10.85 -13.69
N ILE A 244 -7.31 10.44 -12.66
CA ILE A 244 -6.90 10.55 -11.25
C ILE A 244 -6.85 9.15 -10.63
N ILE A 245 -5.71 8.76 -10.08
CA ILE A 245 -5.52 7.45 -9.44
C ILE A 245 -4.76 7.61 -8.14
N THR A 246 -4.95 6.71 -7.17
CA THR A 246 -4.02 6.60 -6.04
C THR A 246 -2.59 6.37 -6.52
N HIS A 247 -1.61 6.90 -5.79
CA HIS A 247 -0.21 6.77 -6.20
C HIS A 247 0.72 6.45 -5.05
N GLU A 248 1.24 5.23 -5.05
CA GLU A 248 2.34 4.77 -4.19
C GLU A 248 3.55 4.26 -5.00
N GLY A 249 3.42 4.22 -6.33
CA GLY A 249 4.42 3.73 -7.26
C GLY A 249 4.24 2.27 -7.67
N HIS A 250 3.04 1.70 -7.49
CA HIS A 250 2.75 0.32 -7.89
C HIS A 250 2.77 0.13 -9.41
N SER A 251 3.08 -1.09 -9.85
CA SER A 251 3.13 -1.45 -11.28
C SER A 251 1.85 -1.16 -12.05
N TYR A 252 0.67 -1.43 -11.46
CA TYR A 252 -0.60 -1.16 -12.14
C TYR A 252 -0.84 0.33 -12.36
N GLU A 253 -0.45 1.20 -11.41
CA GLU A 253 -0.57 2.66 -11.55
C GLU A 253 0.27 3.15 -12.73
N ARG A 254 1.51 2.65 -12.81
CA ARG A 254 2.45 2.97 -13.91
C ARG A 254 1.88 2.54 -15.26
N LEU A 255 1.26 1.35 -15.34
CA LEU A 255 0.61 0.88 -16.56
C LEU A 255 -0.64 1.69 -16.93
N ILE A 256 -1.39 2.17 -15.96
CA ILE A 256 -2.58 3.00 -16.20
C ILE A 256 -2.19 4.35 -16.81
N PHE A 257 -1.14 5.00 -16.29
CA PHE A 257 -0.57 6.20 -16.93
C PHE A 257 -0.12 5.92 -18.37
N PHE A 258 0.54 4.77 -18.58
CA PHE A 258 0.97 4.36 -19.91
C PHE A 258 -0.19 4.19 -20.88
N GLU A 259 -1.29 3.53 -20.48
CA GLU A 259 -2.46 3.36 -21.34
C GLU A 259 -3.17 4.68 -21.66
N ALA A 260 -3.29 5.57 -20.68
CA ALA A 260 -3.86 6.91 -20.89
C ALA A 260 -3.08 7.67 -21.98
N ARG A 261 -1.77 7.81 -21.80
CA ARG A 261 -0.91 8.54 -22.75
C ARG A 261 -0.75 7.86 -24.09
N LYS A 262 -0.83 6.52 -24.12
CA LYS A 262 -0.83 5.77 -25.37
C LYS A 262 -2.10 6.03 -26.19
N TYR A 263 -3.24 6.17 -25.53
CA TYR A 263 -4.49 6.49 -26.20
C TYR A 263 -4.54 7.96 -26.63
N ASN A 264 -4.26 8.89 -25.70
CA ASN A 264 -4.19 10.31 -25.99
C ASN A 264 -3.17 10.97 -25.04
N LYS A 265 -2.14 11.60 -25.62
CA LYS A 265 -1.04 12.24 -24.86
C LYS A 265 -1.51 13.44 -24.05
N ASP A 266 -2.65 14.03 -24.41
CA ASP A 266 -3.24 15.20 -23.75
C ASP A 266 -4.04 14.83 -22.51
N ILE A 267 -4.23 13.53 -22.23
CA ILE A 267 -4.86 13.09 -20.97
C ILE A 267 -3.93 13.43 -19.81
N LYS A 268 -4.36 14.38 -18.98
CA LYS A 268 -3.63 14.77 -17.78
C LYS A 268 -3.70 13.67 -16.72
N CYS A 269 -2.55 13.13 -16.37
CA CYS A 269 -2.41 12.03 -15.43
C CYS A 269 -2.05 12.55 -14.03
N ILE A 270 -2.91 12.33 -13.05
CA ILE A 270 -2.76 12.79 -11.68
C ILE A 270 -2.64 11.59 -10.72
N GLY A 271 -1.55 11.55 -9.96
CA GLY A 271 -1.35 10.59 -8.87
C GLY A 271 -1.72 11.20 -7.52
N TYR A 272 -2.58 10.55 -6.74
CA TYR A 272 -2.95 10.97 -5.39
C TYR A 272 -2.20 10.12 -4.34
N GLN A 273 -1.20 10.72 -3.71
CA GLN A 273 -0.46 10.16 -2.59
C GLN A 273 -1.35 10.21 -1.34
N HIS A 274 -2.04 9.10 -1.08
CA HIS A 274 -2.98 8.96 0.03
C HIS A 274 -2.38 8.27 1.26
N ALA A 275 -1.30 7.49 1.07
CA ALA A 275 -0.60 6.73 2.11
C ALA A 275 0.67 7.48 2.54
N ILE A 276 1.07 7.38 3.81
CA ILE A 276 2.23 8.11 4.33
C ILE A 276 3.53 7.77 3.58
N ILE A 277 4.45 8.72 3.52
CA ILE A 277 5.77 8.53 2.91
C ILE A 277 6.80 8.25 4.02
N PHE A 278 7.23 6.99 4.10
CA PHE A 278 8.28 6.54 5.00
C PHE A 278 9.65 7.13 4.60
N LYS A 279 10.61 7.09 5.53
CA LYS A 279 11.93 7.70 5.36
C LYS A 279 12.66 7.18 4.12
N PHE A 280 12.53 5.89 3.81
CA PHE A 280 13.19 5.26 2.67
C PHE A 280 12.18 4.73 1.64
N GLN A 281 10.98 5.33 1.55
CA GLN A 281 10.03 5.04 0.48
C GLN A 281 10.69 5.22 -0.89
N HIS A 282 10.51 4.27 -1.82
CA HIS A 282 11.23 4.26 -3.10
C HIS A 282 10.34 4.46 -4.33
N ALA A 283 9.27 3.68 -4.50
CA ALA A 283 8.59 3.61 -5.81
C ALA A 283 7.85 4.89 -6.24
N ILE A 284 7.32 5.67 -5.30
CA ILE A 284 6.70 6.99 -5.56
C ILE A 284 7.77 8.08 -5.76
N CYS A 285 8.96 7.87 -5.19
CA CYS A 285 10.08 8.82 -5.14
C CYS A 285 10.94 8.80 -6.42
N ARG A 286 10.57 8.02 -7.43
CA ARG A 286 11.35 7.84 -8.66
C ARG A 286 10.55 8.19 -9.90
N ASN A 287 11.25 8.61 -10.93
CA ASN A 287 10.71 8.70 -12.28
C ASN A 287 11.16 7.51 -13.12
N LEU A 288 10.23 6.99 -13.91
CA LEU A 288 10.49 5.98 -14.94
C LEU A 288 10.52 6.65 -16.32
N LYS A 289 10.40 5.87 -17.42
CA LYS A 289 10.16 6.45 -18.75
C LYS A 289 8.93 7.35 -18.71
N GLN A 290 8.96 8.48 -19.44
CA GLN A 290 7.97 9.57 -19.35
C GLN A 290 6.50 9.09 -19.34
N ASN A 291 6.17 8.11 -20.20
CA ASN A 291 4.80 7.61 -20.33
C ASN A 291 4.26 6.88 -19.08
N TYR A 292 5.10 6.53 -18.12
CA TYR A 292 4.74 5.77 -16.91
C TYR A 292 4.67 6.66 -15.66
N ASN A 293 4.81 7.98 -15.80
CA ASN A 293 4.78 8.92 -14.67
C ASN A 293 3.51 9.78 -14.73
N PRO A 294 3.00 10.23 -13.57
CA PRO A 294 1.98 11.28 -13.55
C PRO A 294 2.57 12.63 -13.98
N ASP A 295 1.71 13.53 -14.43
CA ASP A 295 2.02 14.95 -14.63
C ASP A 295 1.98 15.71 -13.30
N VAL A 296 1.05 15.31 -12.41
CA VAL A 296 0.84 15.93 -11.10
C VAL A 296 0.77 14.87 -10.00
N ILE A 297 1.43 15.14 -8.87
CA ILE A 297 1.20 14.40 -7.63
C ILE A 297 0.47 15.30 -6.63
N LEU A 298 -0.72 14.87 -6.22
CA LEU A 298 -1.49 15.48 -5.14
C LEU A 298 -1.17 14.75 -3.84
N THR A 299 -0.77 15.49 -2.80
CA THR A 299 -0.38 14.90 -1.51
C THR A 299 -1.48 15.05 -0.45
N SER A 300 -1.59 14.03 0.40
CA SER A 300 -2.55 14.00 1.51
C SER A 300 -2.25 15.00 2.62
N GLY A 301 -0.98 15.42 2.77
CA GLY A 301 -0.54 16.28 3.85
C GLY A 301 0.86 16.87 3.62
N LYS A 302 1.19 17.90 4.39
CA LYS A 302 2.41 18.70 4.31
C LYS A 302 3.69 17.87 4.49
N ILE A 303 3.68 16.81 5.30
CA ILE A 303 4.85 15.92 5.43
C ILE A 303 5.16 15.25 4.10
N GLY A 304 4.16 14.66 3.44
CA GLY A 304 4.32 14.01 2.13
C GLY A 304 4.76 15.01 1.07
N TYR A 305 4.11 16.18 1.03
CA TYR A 305 4.47 17.30 0.17
C TYR A 305 5.95 17.68 0.30
N ASN A 306 6.39 18.01 1.52
CA ASN A 306 7.76 18.46 1.79
C ASN A 306 8.82 17.41 1.45
N LYS A 307 8.49 16.11 1.56
CA LYS A 307 9.37 15.02 1.17
C LYS A 307 9.50 14.96 -0.35
N LEU A 308 8.40 14.94 -1.08
CA LEU A 308 8.42 14.76 -2.53
C LEU A 308 9.03 15.94 -3.29
N ILE A 309 8.78 17.20 -2.88
CA ILE A 309 9.31 18.38 -3.59
C ILE A 309 10.84 18.46 -3.58
N LYS A 310 11.49 17.83 -2.60
CA LYS A 310 12.95 17.82 -2.46
C LYS A 310 13.61 16.74 -3.32
N ILE A 311 12.84 15.86 -3.95
CA ILE A 311 13.36 14.74 -4.71
C ILE A 311 13.73 15.20 -6.12
N ASN A 312 15.03 15.15 -6.40
CA ASN A 312 15.58 15.57 -7.69
C ASN A 312 14.93 14.84 -8.88
N ASP A 313 14.67 13.54 -8.73
CA ASP A 313 14.07 12.73 -9.78
C ASP A 313 12.64 13.19 -10.14
N LEU A 314 11.93 13.87 -9.23
CA LEU A 314 10.57 14.34 -9.43
C LEU A 314 10.46 15.81 -9.87
N LYS A 315 11.57 16.49 -10.18
CA LYS A 315 11.57 17.91 -10.58
C LYS A 315 10.65 18.26 -11.76
N LYS A 316 10.35 17.29 -12.63
CA LYS A 316 9.46 17.44 -13.80
C LYS A 316 7.99 17.13 -13.51
N VAL A 317 7.67 16.72 -12.29
CA VAL A 317 6.31 16.38 -11.85
C VAL A 317 5.83 17.50 -10.93
N SER A 318 4.67 18.09 -11.23
CA SER A 318 4.09 19.12 -10.37
C SER A 318 3.59 18.49 -9.07
N ILE A 319 4.08 18.91 -7.92
CA ILE A 319 3.63 18.40 -6.61
C ILE A 319 2.77 19.46 -5.92
N ARG A 320 1.58 19.07 -5.44
CA ARG A 320 0.62 20.00 -4.82
C ARG A 320 -0.01 19.40 -3.57
N LEU A 321 -0.24 20.25 -2.58
CA LEU A 321 -0.90 19.87 -1.34
C LEU A 321 -2.42 19.92 -1.49
N LEU A 322 -3.06 18.76 -1.63
CA LEU A 322 -4.52 18.66 -1.74
C LEU A 322 -5.19 18.51 -0.36
N GLY A 323 -4.58 17.73 0.53
CA GLY A 323 -5.24 17.28 1.76
C GLY A 323 -5.94 15.92 1.59
N SER A 324 -6.67 15.50 2.61
CA SER A 324 -7.28 14.17 2.70
C SER A 324 -8.63 14.18 3.42
N ASN A 325 -9.51 13.26 3.04
CA ASN A 325 -10.73 12.93 3.77
C ASN A 325 -10.45 12.26 5.13
N LYS A 326 -9.21 11.83 5.40
CA LYS A 326 -8.76 11.30 6.69
C LYS A 326 -8.39 12.38 7.71
N SER A 327 -8.34 13.66 7.29
CA SER A 327 -8.07 14.77 8.19
C SER A 327 -9.06 14.76 9.35
N THR A 328 -8.56 14.77 10.58
CA THR A 328 -9.38 14.83 11.79
C THR A 328 -8.86 15.90 12.73
N ASN A 329 -9.78 16.65 13.30
CA ASN A 329 -9.49 17.62 14.36
C ASN A 329 -9.93 17.09 15.75
N LYS A 330 -10.40 15.84 15.83
CA LYS A 330 -10.90 15.28 17.09
C LYS A 330 -9.74 14.91 17.98
N ILE A 331 -9.44 15.81 18.91
CA ILE A 331 -8.54 15.56 20.03
C ILE A 331 -9.38 14.92 21.14
N ILE A 332 -9.05 13.69 21.50
CA ILE A 332 -9.65 13.03 22.65
C ILE A 332 -8.56 12.94 23.71
N LYS A 333 -8.84 13.49 24.90
CA LYS A 333 -7.93 13.39 26.04
C LYS A 333 -8.19 12.06 26.73
N ASN A 334 -7.16 11.23 26.85
CA ASN A 334 -7.26 10.00 27.61
C ASN A 334 -6.97 10.21 29.11
N LYS A 335 -7.58 9.38 29.96
CA LYS A 335 -7.17 9.18 31.35
C LYS A 335 -5.85 8.40 31.35
N ILE A 336 -4.92 8.79 32.22
CA ILE A 336 -3.65 8.09 32.39
C ILE A 336 -3.92 6.78 33.13
N ASN A 337 -3.45 5.67 32.56
CA ASN A 337 -3.53 4.32 33.10
C ASN A 337 -2.36 3.46 32.58
N ASN A 338 -2.31 2.20 32.98
CA ASN A 338 -1.27 1.25 32.58
C ASN A 338 -1.68 0.36 31.38
N LYS A 339 -2.69 0.76 30.61
CA LYS A 339 -3.16 -0.01 29.45
C LYS A 339 -2.38 0.35 28.19
N CYS A 340 -1.92 -0.68 27.48
CA CYS A 340 -1.13 -0.59 26.26
C CYS A 340 -1.85 -1.25 25.10
N LEU A 341 -2.16 -0.47 24.07
CA LEU A 341 -2.73 -0.97 22.82
C LEU A 341 -1.61 -1.52 21.93
N VAL A 342 -1.70 -2.79 21.55
CA VAL A 342 -0.78 -3.44 20.62
C VAL A 342 -1.37 -3.40 19.22
N ILE A 343 -0.79 -2.57 18.35
CA ILE A 343 -1.31 -2.29 17.00
C ILE A 343 -0.30 -2.68 15.91
N PRO A 344 -0.31 -3.95 15.44
CA PRO A 344 0.46 -4.34 14.26
C PRO A 344 -0.08 -3.70 12.98
N GLU A 345 0.78 -3.60 11.96
CA GLU A 345 0.32 -3.34 10.59
C GLU A 345 -0.51 -4.53 10.05
N GLY A 346 -1.16 -4.34 8.89
CA GLY A 346 -1.88 -5.38 8.15
C GLY A 346 -1.00 -6.48 7.56
N ILE A 347 0.07 -6.89 8.26
CA ILE A 347 1.03 -7.93 7.88
C ILE A 347 1.04 -9.01 8.97
N LEU A 348 0.70 -10.25 8.59
CA LEU A 348 0.54 -11.35 9.55
C LEU A 348 1.82 -11.64 10.35
N GLU A 349 2.98 -11.61 9.70
CA GLU A 349 4.27 -11.78 10.37
C GLU A 349 4.59 -10.68 11.39
N GLU A 350 4.07 -9.48 11.18
CA GLU A 350 4.21 -8.38 12.13
C GLU A 350 3.32 -8.57 13.35
N CYS A 351 2.10 -9.08 13.14
CA CYS A 351 1.23 -9.47 14.25
C CYS A 351 1.93 -10.47 15.17
N PHE A 352 2.51 -11.55 14.61
CA PHE A 352 3.24 -12.54 15.41
C PHE A 352 4.37 -11.90 16.22
N LEU A 353 5.21 -11.09 15.55
CA LEU A 353 6.33 -10.42 16.19
C LEU A 353 5.89 -9.53 17.36
N LEU A 354 4.92 -8.65 17.14
CA LEU A 354 4.47 -7.69 18.15
C LEU A 354 3.75 -8.39 19.31
N PHE A 355 2.95 -9.40 19.02
CA PHE A 355 2.24 -10.19 20.03
C PHE A 355 3.21 -10.99 20.89
N GLU A 356 4.17 -11.70 20.30
CA GLU A 356 5.21 -12.41 21.05
C GLU A 356 6.06 -11.45 21.91
N PHE A 357 6.38 -10.26 21.42
CA PHE A 357 7.06 -9.24 22.21
C PHE A 357 6.18 -8.71 23.35
N SER A 358 4.89 -8.49 23.10
CA SER A 358 3.96 -8.03 24.13
C SER A 358 3.74 -9.07 25.23
N ILE A 359 3.76 -10.37 24.93
CA ILE A 359 3.76 -11.44 25.96
C ILE A 359 4.97 -11.29 26.88
N GLN A 360 6.16 -11.04 26.33
CA GLN A 360 7.37 -10.81 27.13
C GLN A 360 7.28 -9.54 27.99
N CYS A 361 6.52 -8.53 27.54
CA CYS A 361 6.27 -7.32 28.32
C CYS A 361 5.25 -7.56 29.43
N ALA A 362 4.16 -8.28 29.13
CA ALA A 362 3.09 -8.63 30.05
C ALA A 362 3.61 -9.46 31.24
N LEU A 363 4.43 -10.48 30.96
CA LEU A 363 5.04 -11.31 32.01
C LEU A 363 5.98 -10.52 32.95
N LYS A 364 6.63 -9.46 32.46
CA LYS A 364 7.55 -8.63 33.27
C LYS A 364 6.89 -7.44 33.96
N ASN A 365 5.65 -7.14 33.59
CA ASN A 365 4.87 -5.99 34.04
C ASN A 365 3.41 -6.42 34.27
N PRO A 366 3.14 -7.21 35.33
CA PRO A 366 1.81 -7.72 35.62
C PRO A 366 0.78 -6.60 35.84
N ASP A 367 1.22 -5.42 36.33
CA ASP A 367 0.36 -4.24 36.59
C ASP A 367 -0.04 -3.47 35.32
N SER A 368 0.40 -3.90 34.14
CA SER A 368 0.06 -3.30 32.85
C SER A 368 -0.82 -4.25 32.05
N GLU A 369 -1.92 -3.73 31.51
CA GLU A 369 -2.82 -4.48 30.63
C GLU A 369 -2.43 -4.26 29.17
N PHE A 370 -2.51 -5.31 28.35
CA PHE A 370 -2.20 -5.25 26.93
C PHE A 370 -3.44 -5.62 26.11
N ILE A 371 -3.86 -4.71 25.23
CA ILE A 371 -5.00 -4.93 24.35
C ILE A 371 -4.49 -5.25 22.96
N TRP A 372 -4.75 -6.47 22.48
CA TRP A 372 -4.39 -6.89 21.13
C TRP A 372 -5.50 -6.50 20.16
N ARG A 373 -5.14 -5.67 19.18
CA ARG A 373 -6.03 -5.26 18.11
C ARG A 373 -5.44 -5.63 16.76
N LEU A 374 -6.20 -6.32 15.91
CA LEU A 374 -5.78 -6.59 14.54
C LEU A 374 -6.25 -5.52 13.57
N HIS A 375 -5.51 -5.39 12.46
CA HIS A 375 -6.01 -4.69 11.28
C HIS A 375 -7.29 -5.38 10.77
N PRO A 376 -8.32 -4.66 10.30
CA PRO A 376 -9.60 -5.25 9.86
C PRO A 376 -9.47 -6.32 8.76
N GLY A 377 -8.38 -6.27 7.99
CA GLY A 377 -8.04 -7.26 6.96
C GLY A 377 -7.45 -8.57 7.48
N ILE A 378 -7.16 -8.71 8.78
CA ILE A 378 -6.58 -9.91 9.39
C ILE A 378 -7.57 -10.48 10.42
N LYS A 379 -7.73 -11.80 10.41
CA LYS A 379 -8.56 -12.52 11.38
C LYS A 379 -7.68 -13.17 12.46
N PHE A 380 -8.13 -13.13 13.72
CA PHE A 380 -7.44 -13.78 14.85
C PHE A 380 -7.27 -15.29 14.67
N SER A 381 -8.14 -15.96 13.91
CA SER A 381 -7.97 -17.37 13.54
C SER A 381 -6.65 -17.65 12.79
N SER A 382 -6.12 -16.65 12.07
CA SER A 382 -4.80 -16.77 11.42
C SER A 382 -3.66 -16.69 12.42
N ILE A 383 -3.88 -16.04 13.57
CA ILE A 383 -2.90 -15.87 14.64
C ILE A 383 -2.80 -17.13 15.51
N LYS A 384 -3.94 -17.78 15.79
CA LYS A 384 -4.03 -19.05 16.55
C LYS A 384 -3.13 -20.17 16.00
N LYS A 385 -2.75 -20.09 14.71
CA LYS A 385 -1.82 -21.04 14.08
C LYS A 385 -0.42 -21.05 14.67
N LYS A 386 -0.01 -20.00 15.39
CA LYS A 386 1.33 -19.89 16.00
C LYS A 386 1.33 -19.47 17.46
N ILE A 387 0.28 -18.78 17.89
CA ILE A 387 0.15 -18.32 19.27
C ILE A 387 -1.03 -19.05 19.89
N ASP A 388 -0.74 -19.78 20.96
CA ASP A 388 -1.74 -20.44 21.78
C ASP A 388 -2.44 -19.40 22.67
N PHE A 389 -3.74 -19.20 22.44
CA PHE A 389 -4.50 -18.18 23.16
C PHE A 389 -4.87 -18.62 24.57
N ASP A 390 -4.89 -19.93 24.84
CA ASP A 390 -5.24 -20.48 26.14
C ASP A 390 -4.08 -20.33 27.14
N LYS A 391 -2.87 -20.00 26.64
CA LYS A 391 -1.66 -19.75 27.43
C LYS A 391 -1.28 -18.27 27.54
N LEU A 392 -2.19 -17.36 27.18
CA LEU A 392 -1.91 -15.93 27.30
C LEU A 392 -1.85 -15.51 28.78
N PRO A 393 -0.93 -14.60 29.15
CA PRO A 393 -0.96 -13.96 30.46
C PRO A 393 -2.32 -13.28 30.72
N ASN A 394 -2.81 -13.33 31.96
CA ASN A 394 -4.12 -12.79 32.36
C ASN A 394 -4.30 -11.29 32.07
N ASN A 395 -3.19 -10.56 31.97
CA ASN A 395 -3.15 -9.14 31.63
C ASN A 395 -3.07 -8.87 30.10
N ILE A 396 -3.43 -9.84 29.25
CA ILE A 396 -3.60 -9.66 27.80
C ILE A 396 -5.06 -9.91 27.41
N THR A 397 -5.65 -8.97 26.68
CA THR A 397 -7.02 -9.08 26.16
C THR A 397 -7.04 -8.94 24.65
N ILE A 398 -7.85 -9.76 23.99
CA ILE A 398 -8.08 -9.70 22.54
C ILE A 398 -9.29 -8.80 22.27
N SER A 399 -9.09 -7.66 21.61
CA SER A 399 -10.18 -6.73 21.34
C SER A 399 -10.94 -7.07 20.06
N ASN A 400 -12.27 -7.14 20.18
CA ASN A 400 -13.22 -7.11 19.07
C ASN A 400 -13.95 -5.76 18.97
N ASN A 401 -13.53 -4.76 19.74
CA ASN A 401 -14.18 -3.45 19.80
C ASN A 401 -13.88 -2.60 18.55
N ASN A 402 -14.54 -1.45 18.44
CA ASN A 402 -14.16 -0.42 17.48
C ASN A 402 -12.85 0.25 17.89
N LEU A 403 -12.04 0.69 16.90
CA LEU A 403 -10.72 1.30 17.14
C LEU A 403 -10.81 2.48 18.12
N ASN A 404 -11.83 3.33 17.96
CA ASN A 404 -12.04 4.49 18.83
C ASN A 404 -12.29 4.13 20.30
N VAL A 405 -12.81 2.93 20.60
CA VAL A 405 -13.01 2.46 21.97
C VAL A 405 -11.65 2.11 22.57
N ASP A 406 -10.88 1.26 21.89
CA ASP A 406 -9.54 0.87 22.34
C ASP A 406 -8.61 2.09 22.51
N LEU A 407 -8.68 3.04 21.57
CA LEU A 407 -7.94 4.31 21.65
C LEU A 407 -8.33 5.17 22.86
N LYS A 408 -9.59 5.12 23.30
CA LYS A 408 -10.04 5.83 24.50
C LYS A 408 -9.68 5.14 25.80
N GLU A 409 -9.35 3.85 25.76
CA GLU A 409 -9.07 3.07 26.97
C GLU A 409 -7.57 2.95 27.24
N CYS A 410 -6.71 3.20 26.25
CA CYS A 410 -5.26 2.95 26.36
C CYS A 410 -4.41 4.21 26.49
N THR A 411 -3.44 4.21 27.40
CA THR A 411 -2.44 5.30 27.52
C THR A 411 -1.26 5.09 26.60
N TRP A 412 -0.89 3.84 26.31
CA TRP A 412 0.29 3.49 25.54
C TRP A 412 -0.09 2.81 24.23
N ALA A 413 0.75 2.95 23.21
CA ALA A 413 0.62 2.22 21.95
C ALA A 413 1.94 1.53 21.61
N LEU A 414 1.95 0.21 21.56
CA LEU A 414 3.08 -0.58 21.07
C LEU A 414 2.87 -0.89 19.58
N TYR A 415 3.81 -0.46 18.74
CA TYR A 415 3.64 -0.49 17.29
C TYR A 415 4.96 -0.66 16.51
N ARG A 416 4.84 -0.84 15.19
CA ARG A 416 5.96 -0.72 14.23
C ARG A 416 5.59 0.11 12.99
N GLY A 417 5.17 -0.52 11.90
CA GLY A 417 4.98 0.13 10.59
C GLY A 417 3.60 0.75 10.36
N THR A 418 2.68 0.62 11.33
CA THR A 418 1.27 1.02 11.13
C THR A 418 1.05 2.52 11.16
N THR A 419 0.15 3.00 10.30
CA THR A 419 -0.33 4.40 10.30
C THR A 419 -1.36 4.69 11.38
N THR A 420 -1.99 3.65 11.96
CA THR A 420 -2.96 3.79 13.06
C THR A 420 -2.36 4.48 14.29
N ILE A 421 -1.03 4.47 14.43
CA ILE A 421 -0.36 5.21 15.50
C ILE A 421 -0.62 6.72 15.45
N ILE A 422 -0.88 7.28 14.26
CA ILE A 422 -1.22 8.70 14.09
C ILE A 422 -2.55 9.01 14.80
N GLU A 423 -3.56 8.15 14.63
CA GLU A 423 -4.84 8.23 15.37
C GLU A 423 -4.66 7.98 16.87
N GLY A 424 -3.69 7.11 17.23
CA GLY A 424 -3.23 6.93 18.60
C GLY A 424 -2.77 8.24 19.25
N VAL A 425 -1.89 8.98 18.56
CA VAL A 425 -1.41 10.28 19.05
C VAL A 425 -2.54 11.29 19.18
N TYR A 426 -3.49 11.34 18.23
CA TYR A 426 -4.68 12.21 18.36
C TYR A 426 -5.52 11.91 19.59
N SER A 427 -5.55 10.64 20.00
CA SER A 427 -6.29 10.15 21.16
C SER A 427 -5.49 10.20 22.47
N GLY A 428 -4.28 10.77 22.44
CA GLY A 428 -3.43 10.91 23.63
C GLY A 428 -2.61 9.67 23.97
N LEU A 429 -2.55 8.66 23.10
CA LEU A 429 -1.66 7.51 23.32
C LEU A 429 -0.21 7.96 23.20
N ARG A 430 0.63 7.34 24.01
CA ARG A 430 2.08 7.48 24.06
C ARG A 430 2.71 6.37 23.20
N PRO A 431 3.23 6.71 22.01
CA PRO A 431 3.82 5.75 21.08
C PRO A 431 5.11 5.12 21.62
N ILE A 432 5.19 3.80 21.52
CA ILE A 432 6.36 2.97 21.79
C ILE A 432 6.65 2.13 20.54
N TYR A 433 7.67 2.54 19.79
CA TYR A 433 8.12 1.82 18.60
C TYR A 433 9.02 0.64 19.00
N LEU A 434 8.70 -0.57 18.50
CA LEU A 434 9.57 -1.74 18.64
C LEU A 434 10.65 -1.74 17.55
N GLU A 435 11.86 -1.38 17.96
CA GLU A 435 13.07 -1.45 17.15
C GLU A 435 13.70 -2.84 17.23
N LEU A 436 14.16 -3.33 16.08
CA LEU A 436 14.86 -4.59 15.96
C LEU A 436 16.26 -4.37 15.41
N PRO A 437 17.26 -5.12 15.90
CA PRO A 437 18.62 -5.01 15.41
C PRO A 437 18.67 -5.42 13.93
N ASN A 438 19.53 -4.73 13.17
CA ASN A 438 19.79 -5.02 11.74
C ASN A 438 18.57 -4.89 10.82
N GLU A 439 17.52 -4.17 11.23
CA GLU A 439 16.41 -3.80 10.36
C GLU A 439 16.46 -2.32 9.99
N ILE A 440 15.95 -2.00 8.80
CA ILE A 440 15.74 -0.60 8.42
C ILE A 440 14.60 -0.07 9.30
N ASN A 441 14.80 1.08 9.92
CA ASN A 441 13.80 1.70 10.76
C ASN A 441 12.59 2.12 9.90
N ILE A 442 11.41 1.61 10.27
CA ILE A 442 10.13 1.81 9.58
C ILE A 442 9.14 2.61 10.42
N ASP A 443 9.63 3.31 11.44
CA ASP A 443 8.80 4.11 12.31
C ASP A 443 8.21 5.30 11.54
N PRO A 444 6.88 5.38 11.38
CA PRO A 444 6.23 6.55 10.80
C PRO A 444 6.47 7.84 11.61
N LEU A 445 6.78 7.74 12.91
CA LEU A 445 7.03 8.86 13.81
C LEU A 445 8.53 9.14 14.04
N ILE A 446 9.42 8.62 13.19
CA ILE A 446 10.88 8.75 13.37
C ILE A 446 11.39 10.20 13.50
N GLU A 447 10.67 11.17 12.90
CA GLU A 447 11.03 12.60 12.98
C GLU A 447 10.49 13.29 14.25
N LEU A 448 9.63 12.61 15.01
CA LEU A 448 9.03 13.10 16.24
C LEU A 448 9.96 12.87 17.44
N LYS A 449 10.57 13.96 17.93
CA LYS A 449 11.57 13.92 19.03
C LYS A 449 10.98 13.82 20.45
N LEU A 450 9.72 14.19 20.63
CA LEU A 450 9.03 14.28 21.93
C LEU A 450 7.71 13.50 21.85
N TRP A 451 7.21 13.00 22.98
CA TRP A 451 5.98 12.18 23.00
C TRP A 451 6.09 10.90 22.15
N HIS A 452 7.28 10.31 22.07
CA HIS A 452 7.54 9.06 21.34
C HIS A 452 8.79 8.40 21.94
N GLU A 453 8.78 7.07 22.07
CA GLU A 453 9.93 6.27 22.48
C GLU A 453 10.17 5.12 21.53
N SER A 454 11.44 4.73 21.39
CA SER A 454 11.84 3.50 20.73
C SER A 454 12.48 2.55 21.73
N ILE A 455 12.12 1.27 21.65
CA ILE A 455 12.67 0.21 22.50
C ILE A 455 13.06 -1.02 21.71
N SER A 456 14.01 -1.77 22.25
CA SER A 456 14.47 -3.05 21.68
C SER A 456 14.27 -4.23 22.63
N ASN A 457 13.71 -4.03 23.83
CA ASN A 457 13.52 -5.12 24.80
C ASN A 457 12.43 -4.79 25.84
N SER A 458 11.89 -5.83 26.48
CA SER A 458 10.82 -5.70 27.48
C SER A 458 11.25 -5.03 28.79
N ILE A 459 12.56 -4.97 29.09
CA ILE A 459 13.07 -4.23 30.25
C ILE A 459 12.96 -2.72 30.02
N SER A 460 13.26 -2.27 28.79
CA SER A 460 13.12 -0.87 28.39
C SER A 460 11.66 -0.45 28.39
N PHE A 461 10.76 -1.33 27.95
CA PHE A 461 9.30 -1.12 28.10
C PHE A 461 8.94 -0.84 29.57
N LYS A 462 9.34 -1.72 30.51
CA LYS A 462 9.10 -1.54 31.95
C LYS A 462 9.57 -0.19 32.47
N LYS A 463 10.77 0.25 32.08
CA LYS A 463 11.33 1.55 32.47
C LYS A 463 10.47 2.71 31.98
N ILE A 464 9.97 2.66 30.74
CA ILE A 464 9.11 3.70 30.16
C ILE A 464 7.78 3.81 30.91
N ILE A 465 7.13 2.68 31.18
CA ILE A 465 5.85 2.66 31.89
C ILE A 465 6.01 3.21 33.32
N LYS A 466 7.08 2.83 34.02
CA LYS A 466 7.39 3.38 35.36
C LYS A 466 7.66 4.89 35.34
N ASN A 467 8.23 5.42 34.27
CA ASN A 467 8.53 6.85 34.09
C ASN A 467 7.39 7.61 33.37
N SER A 468 6.14 7.16 33.54
CA SER A 468 4.94 7.72 32.91
C SER A 468 4.69 9.20 33.26
N ASN A 469 5.18 9.69 34.40
CA ASN A 469 4.99 11.07 34.86
C ASN A 469 6.10 12.03 34.43
N SER A 470 7.08 11.58 33.64
CA SER A 470 8.18 12.44 33.18
C SER A 470 7.69 13.61 32.29
N ASN A 471 8.45 14.72 32.29
CA ASN A 471 8.16 15.90 31.46
C ASN A 471 8.03 15.59 29.96
N LYS A 472 8.66 14.50 29.49
CA LYS A 472 8.51 13.98 28.13
C LYS A 472 7.04 13.74 27.76
N TRP A 473 6.25 13.25 28.71
CA TRP A 473 4.84 12.93 28.57
C TRP A 473 3.90 14.03 29.11
N SER A 474 4.34 15.29 29.05
CA SER A 474 3.51 16.45 29.38
C SER A 474 2.49 16.78 28.28
N LYS A 475 1.37 17.40 28.68
CA LYS A 475 0.34 17.91 27.75
C LYS A 475 0.92 18.82 26.66
N LYS A 476 1.95 19.62 26.99
CA LYS A 476 2.67 20.48 26.03
C LYS A 476 3.32 19.67 24.90
N ASN A 477 3.96 18.55 25.24
CA ASN A 477 4.61 17.69 24.25
C ASN A 477 3.60 16.91 23.43
N TRP A 478 2.49 16.49 24.03
CA TRP A 478 1.37 15.90 23.30
C TRP A 478 0.83 16.85 22.23
N LEU A 479 0.55 18.12 22.56
CA LEU A 479 0.06 19.10 21.59
C LEU A 479 1.05 19.31 20.43
N LYS A 480 2.36 19.28 20.70
CA LYS A 480 3.40 19.31 19.65
C LYS A 480 3.34 18.07 18.76
N ALA A 481 3.16 16.88 19.35
CA ALA A 481 3.03 15.63 18.61
C ALA A 481 1.75 15.58 17.77
N THR A 482 0.61 16.03 18.31
CA THR A 482 -0.64 16.19 17.57
C THR A 482 -0.46 17.14 16.39
N LYS A 483 0.19 18.30 16.59
CA LYS A 483 0.48 19.25 15.50
C LYS A 483 1.38 18.64 14.43
N TYR A 484 2.37 17.83 14.82
CA TYR A 484 3.18 17.07 13.87
C TYR A 484 2.32 16.08 13.09
N CYS A 485 1.50 15.28 13.78
CA CYS A 485 0.63 14.27 13.16
C CYS A 485 -0.40 14.86 12.19
N ASN A 486 -0.96 16.03 12.50
CA ASN A 486 -1.91 16.73 11.61
C ASN A 486 -1.33 16.98 10.21
N ASN A 487 0.00 17.15 10.10
CA ASN A 487 0.65 17.36 8.80
C ASN A 487 0.77 16.09 7.93
N PHE A 488 0.36 14.90 8.42
CA PHE A 488 0.23 13.71 7.56
C PHE A 488 -1.03 13.75 6.69
N PHE A 489 -2.11 14.33 7.21
CA PHE A 489 -3.42 14.40 6.58
C PHE A 489 -4.03 15.79 6.80
N ASP A 490 -3.72 16.73 5.91
CA ASP A 490 -4.28 18.08 5.96
C ASP A 490 -5.75 18.08 5.51
N PRO A 491 -6.57 19.06 5.94
CA PRO A 491 -7.93 19.22 5.43
C PRO A 491 -7.95 19.35 3.90
N LEU A 492 -8.92 18.70 3.28
CA LEU A 492 -9.09 18.71 1.82
C LEU A 492 -9.35 20.13 1.29
N ASN A 493 -8.57 20.57 0.31
CA ASN A 493 -8.70 21.86 -0.35
C ASN A 493 -9.09 21.72 -1.83
N MET A 494 -10.39 21.78 -2.11
CA MET A 494 -10.92 21.64 -3.48
C MET A 494 -10.45 22.73 -4.45
N LYS A 495 -10.06 23.92 -3.97
CA LYS A 495 -9.53 24.98 -4.83
C LYS A 495 -8.23 24.55 -5.52
N VAL A 496 -7.37 23.80 -4.81
CA VAL A 496 -6.12 23.25 -5.37
C VAL A 496 -6.44 22.26 -6.49
N LEU A 497 -7.42 21.37 -6.28
CA LEU A 497 -7.83 20.43 -7.32
C LEU A 497 -8.38 21.17 -8.53
N ILE A 498 -9.36 22.06 -8.36
CA ILE A 498 -9.97 22.82 -9.46
C ILE A 498 -8.92 23.59 -10.27
N LYS A 499 -7.97 24.26 -9.61
CA LYS A 499 -6.85 24.93 -10.29
C LYS A 499 -6.02 23.95 -11.12
N THR A 500 -5.71 22.79 -10.54
CA THR A 500 -4.95 21.72 -11.22
C THR A 500 -5.67 21.17 -12.45
N LEU A 501 -7.00 21.07 -12.42
CA LEU A 501 -7.80 20.60 -13.55
C LEU A 501 -7.88 21.61 -14.71
N LYS A 502 -7.67 22.90 -14.44
CA LYS A 502 -7.76 23.98 -15.44
C LYS A 502 -6.44 24.26 -16.17
N GLU A 503 -5.33 23.93 -15.55
CA GLU A 503 -4.01 24.04 -16.19
C GLU A 503 -3.85 22.87 -17.16
N ASN A 504 -3.37 23.13 -18.38
CA ASN A 504 -2.98 22.08 -19.31
C ASN A 504 -1.58 21.58 -18.93
#